data_AF-A0A661MM56-F1
#
_entry.id   AF-A0A661MM56-F1
#
_cell.length_a   1.000
_cell.length_b   1.000
_cell.length_c   1.000
_cell.angle_alpha   90.00
_cell.angle_beta   90.00
_cell.angle_gamma   90.00
#
_symmetry.space_group_name_H-M   'P 1'
#
loop_
_entity.id
_entity.type
_entity.pdbx_description
1 polymer ?
#
loop_
_entity_poly.entity_id
_entity_poly.type
_entity_poly.pdbx_seq_one_letter_code
_entity_poly.pdbx_strand_id
1 'polypeptide(L)'
;FRFSMAPVALSKHRKKGFGKLSERGRMAVADSVGAAFDRGAVDVAGLLPWFPSFVASPLRQVAGAPMKPLRFMIHNAAPPSLRGSVTSYARRLYRRHYDQLGWRARRDDSSDTKLLREAVIRFMVMDVRDPEARARAARLGRRYAGYRTKAKPAVVDPQLAGLVLSTAVQESGVGLFEHLLTLLDSSTDATARNRVLTALGHAEDPILCERALRLALDPRIRVNEIGQLLRGQFRNPRTRERAWTWLITHFDELTVRFGASRGGGMPWYAASFCSEAAAAKVQEFFEPRVAELAGGPRNLAGAVEAIALCAEKAQVYRPGVVQAFSGHNRATRP
;
A
#
# COMPACT_ATOMS: atom_id res chain seq x y z
N PHE A 1 20.14 7.86 -14.80
CA PHE A 1 19.98 9.32 -14.56
C PHE A 1 18.51 9.68 -14.76
N ARG A 2 18.01 10.68 -14.03
CA ARG A 2 16.65 11.24 -14.24
C ARG A 2 16.78 12.52 -15.03
N PHE A 3 15.78 12.83 -15.86
CA PHE A 3 15.77 14.07 -16.64
C PHE A 3 14.51 14.88 -16.35
N SER A 4 14.65 16.20 -16.32
CA SER A 4 13.55 17.15 -16.28
C SER A 4 13.34 17.76 -17.66
N MET A 5 12.09 17.94 -18.06
CA MET A 5 11.73 18.66 -19.28
C MET A 5 10.79 19.81 -18.93
N ALA A 6 10.89 20.92 -19.65
CA ALA A 6 9.92 21.99 -19.55
C ALA A 6 8.49 21.46 -19.85
N PRO A 7 7.44 21.98 -19.21
CA PRO A 7 6.06 21.48 -19.37
C PRO A 7 5.59 21.36 -20.84
N VAL A 8 5.99 22.31 -21.69
CA VAL A 8 5.68 22.33 -23.13
C VAL A 8 6.35 21.15 -23.87
N ALA A 9 7.63 20.89 -23.59
CA ALA A 9 8.37 19.76 -24.16
C ALA A 9 7.79 18.42 -23.68
N LEU A 10 7.42 18.35 -22.39
CA LEU A 10 6.80 17.19 -21.77
C LEU A 10 5.43 16.86 -22.42
N SER A 11 4.61 17.88 -22.69
CA SER A 11 3.34 17.75 -23.43
C SER A 11 3.54 17.29 -24.88
N LYS A 12 4.52 17.87 -25.61
CA LYS A 12 4.86 17.47 -26.98
C LYS A 12 5.35 16.02 -27.05
N HIS A 13 6.21 15.61 -26.12
CA HIS A 13 6.69 14.22 -26.01
C HIS A 13 5.55 13.26 -25.69
N ARG A 14 4.65 13.60 -24.76
CA ARG A 14 3.47 12.79 -24.46
C ARG A 14 2.63 12.52 -25.71
N LYS A 15 2.30 13.57 -26.46
CA LYS A 15 1.35 13.49 -27.58
C LYS A 15 1.95 12.84 -28.84
N LYS A 16 3.22 13.12 -29.15
CA LYS A 16 3.82 12.74 -30.45
C LYS A 16 5.04 11.81 -30.36
N GLY A 17 5.74 11.81 -29.22
CA GLY A 17 7.02 11.12 -29.06
C GLY A 17 6.89 9.75 -28.37
N PHE A 18 6.03 9.63 -27.35
CA PHE A 18 6.02 8.49 -26.45
C PHE A 18 5.79 7.14 -27.16
N GLY A 19 4.86 7.10 -28.13
CA GLY A 19 4.59 5.89 -28.91
C GLY A 19 5.71 5.47 -29.87
N LYS A 20 6.67 6.36 -30.16
CA LYS A 20 7.82 6.10 -31.04
C LYS A 20 9.07 5.67 -30.28
N LEU A 21 9.03 5.67 -28.95
CA LEU A 21 10.17 5.31 -28.12
C LEU A 21 10.35 3.79 -28.07
N SER A 22 11.61 3.37 -27.96
CA SER A 22 11.96 2.00 -27.56
C SER A 22 11.36 1.67 -26.19
N GLU A 23 11.34 0.38 -25.84
CA GLU A 23 10.87 -0.05 -24.51
C GLU A 23 11.64 0.63 -23.38
N ARG A 24 12.98 0.68 -23.49
CA ARG A 24 13.85 1.40 -22.56
C ARG A 24 13.52 2.89 -22.49
N GLY A 25 13.23 3.52 -23.64
CA GLY A 25 12.81 4.93 -23.69
C GLY A 25 11.49 5.17 -22.97
N ARG A 26 10.49 4.30 -23.16
CA ARG A 26 9.20 4.40 -22.46
C ARG A 26 9.36 4.23 -20.94
N MET A 27 10.20 3.30 -20.51
CA MET A 27 10.53 3.11 -19.09
C MET A 27 11.24 4.34 -18.51
N ALA A 28 12.22 4.90 -19.21
CA ALA A 28 12.94 6.10 -18.76
C ALA A 28 12.01 7.31 -18.63
N VAL A 29 11.05 7.49 -19.55
CA VAL A 29 10.03 8.53 -19.45
C VAL A 29 9.12 8.30 -18.24
N ALA A 30 8.62 7.07 -18.03
CA ALA A 30 7.76 6.76 -16.90
C ALA A 30 8.46 6.99 -15.55
N ASP A 31 9.73 6.59 -15.43
CA ASP A 31 10.55 6.86 -14.24
C ASP A 31 10.75 8.37 -14.02
N SER A 32 11.13 9.13 -15.06
CA SER A 32 11.33 10.57 -14.95
C SER A 32 10.04 11.32 -14.60
N VAL A 33 8.90 10.93 -15.15
CA VAL A 33 7.58 11.52 -14.77
C VAL A 33 7.24 11.18 -13.32
N GLY A 34 7.46 9.94 -12.88
CA GLY A 34 7.25 9.53 -11.49
C GLY A 34 8.16 10.28 -10.51
N ALA A 35 9.43 10.48 -10.88
CA ALA A 35 10.37 11.26 -10.09
C ALA A 35 10.03 12.74 -10.04
N ALA A 36 9.56 13.32 -11.15
CA ALA A 36 9.04 14.69 -11.18
C ALA A 36 7.86 14.85 -10.22
N PHE A 37 6.98 13.84 -10.16
CA PHE A 37 5.90 13.80 -9.18
C PHE A 37 6.42 13.70 -7.73
N ASP A 38 7.45 12.90 -7.48
CA ASP A 38 7.99 12.75 -6.13
C ASP A 38 8.63 14.02 -5.57
N ARG A 39 9.20 14.86 -6.44
CA ARG A 39 9.82 16.14 -6.05
C ARG A 39 8.93 17.38 -6.23
N GLY A 40 7.64 17.22 -6.56
CA GLY A 40 6.73 18.34 -6.78
C GLY A 40 6.97 19.15 -8.07
N ALA A 41 7.75 18.62 -9.04
CA ALA A 41 8.10 19.33 -10.27
C ALA A 41 7.07 19.18 -11.41
N VAL A 42 6.04 18.35 -11.23
CA VAL A 42 4.89 18.24 -12.13
C VAL A 42 3.61 18.29 -11.31
N ASP A 43 2.68 19.13 -11.73
CA ASP A 43 1.37 19.28 -11.09
C ASP A 43 0.39 18.17 -11.53
N VAL A 44 -0.80 18.15 -10.92
CA VAL A 44 -1.83 17.15 -11.24
C VAL A 44 -2.29 17.27 -12.69
N ALA A 45 -2.43 18.49 -13.22
CA ALA A 45 -2.88 18.74 -14.59
C ALA A 45 -1.86 18.27 -15.63
N GLY A 46 -0.56 18.40 -15.35
CA GLY A 46 0.53 17.87 -16.17
C GLY A 46 0.66 16.35 -16.07
N LEU A 47 0.33 15.76 -14.92
CA LEU A 47 0.50 14.34 -14.63
C LEU A 47 -0.64 13.45 -15.19
N LEU A 48 -1.90 13.76 -14.89
CA LEU A 48 -3.05 12.92 -15.23
C LEU A 48 -3.13 12.51 -16.72
N PRO A 49 -2.84 13.39 -17.69
CA PRO A 49 -2.94 13.01 -19.09
C PRO A 49 -1.92 11.95 -19.55
N TRP A 50 -0.87 11.66 -18.78
CA TRP A 50 0.07 10.57 -19.08
C TRP A 50 -0.53 9.20 -18.78
N PHE A 51 -1.43 9.13 -17.80
CA PHE A 51 -1.87 7.86 -17.23
C PHE A 51 -2.53 6.93 -18.24
N PRO A 52 -3.43 7.37 -19.14
CA PRO A 52 -4.01 6.47 -20.14
C PRO A 52 -2.95 5.81 -21.03
N SER A 53 -1.99 6.58 -21.53
CA SER A 53 -0.90 6.06 -22.37
C SER A 53 0.04 5.13 -21.61
N PHE A 54 0.30 5.44 -20.33
CA PHE A 54 1.11 4.58 -19.47
C PHE A 54 0.42 3.24 -19.22
N VAL A 55 -0.84 3.27 -18.80
CA VAL A 55 -1.62 2.06 -18.53
C VAL A 55 -1.82 1.21 -19.78
N ALA A 56 -1.96 1.82 -20.96
CA ALA A 56 -2.06 1.07 -22.23
C ALA A 56 -0.76 0.37 -22.65
N SER A 57 0.38 0.67 -22.01
CA SER A 57 1.67 0.05 -22.34
C SER A 57 1.68 -1.45 -22.00
N PRO A 58 2.30 -2.30 -22.84
CA PRO A 58 2.53 -3.71 -22.50
C PRO A 58 3.62 -3.89 -21.43
N LEU A 59 4.45 -2.87 -21.19
CA LEU A 59 5.55 -2.92 -20.22
C LEU A 59 5.01 -2.69 -18.81
N ARG A 60 5.19 -3.66 -17.89
CA ARG A 60 4.65 -3.57 -16.53
C ARG A 60 5.11 -2.33 -15.77
N GLN A 61 6.36 -1.89 -16.00
CA GLN A 61 6.99 -0.76 -15.32
C GLN A 61 6.31 0.55 -15.72
N VAL A 62 5.86 0.62 -16.97
CA VAL A 62 5.12 1.77 -17.50
C VAL A 62 3.65 1.68 -17.10
N ALA A 63 3.02 0.51 -17.26
CA ALA A 63 1.61 0.30 -16.92
C ALA A 63 1.32 0.49 -15.42
N GLY A 64 2.27 0.14 -14.54
CA GLY A 64 2.16 0.32 -13.10
C GLY A 64 2.49 1.73 -12.60
N ALA A 65 3.17 2.57 -13.39
CA ALA A 65 3.67 3.87 -12.94
C ALA A 65 2.58 4.79 -12.34
N PRO A 66 1.36 4.87 -12.89
CA PRO A 66 0.28 5.68 -12.30
C PRO A 66 -0.20 5.26 -10.90
N MET A 67 0.00 4.01 -10.48
CA MET A 67 -0.53 3.51 -9.21
C MET A 67 0.04 4.26 -7.99
N LYS A 68 1.33 4.61 -8.01
CA LYS A 68 1.97 5.33 -6.88
C LYS A 68 1.39 6.75 -6.72
N PRO A 69 1.33 7.59 -7.77
CA PRO A 69 0.65 8.88 -7.67
C PRO A 69 -0.82 8.76 -7.29
N LEU A 70 -1.56 7.82 -7.88
CA LEU A 70 -2.98 7.65 -7.56
C LEU A 70 -3.19 7.25 -6.10
N ARG A 71 -2.39 6.33 -5.56
CA ARG A 71 -2.40 5.96 -4.13
C ARG A 71 -2.17 7.19 -3.25
N PHE A 72 -1.18 8.01 -3.59
CA PHE A 72 -0.88 9.23 -2.85
C PHE A 72 -2.05 10.23 -2.90
N MET A 73 -2.65 10.42 -4.08
CA MET A 73 -3.82 11.27 -4.25
C MET A 73 -5.01 10.77 -3.41
N ILE A 74 -5.29 9.47 -3.42
CA ILE A 74 -6.40 8.86 -2.68
C ILE A 74 -6.23 9.02 -1.16
N HIS A 75 -5.06 8.69 -0.63
CA HIS A 75 -4.89 8.55 0.82
C HIS A 75 -4.36 9.81 1.52
N ASN A 76 -3.60 10.67 0.82
CA ASN A 76 -2.88 11.77 1.46
C ASN A 76 -3.26 13.16 0.93
N ALA A 77 -3.50 13.31 -0.37
CA ALA A 77 -3.77 14.64 -0.95
C ALA A 77 -5.27 14.98 -1.04
N ALA A 78 -6.13 14.03 -1.42
CA ALA A 78 -7.55 14.28 -1.64
C ALA A 78 -8.29 14.55 -0.31
N PRO A 79 -9.09 15.63 -0.23
CA PRO A 79 -10.02 15.80 0.88
C PRO A 79 -11.05 14.66 0.88
N PRO A 80 -11.64 14.30 2.05
CA PRO A 80 -12.56 13.18 2.16
C PRO A 80 -13.68 13.16 1.11
N SER A 81 -14.24 14.33 0.79
CA SER A 81 -15.32 14.50 -0.20
C SER A 81 -14.92 14.14 -1.65
N LEU A 82 -13.63 14.20 -2.00
CA LEU A 82 -13.14 13.92 -3.35
C LEU A 82 -12.45 12.57 -3.50
N ARG A 83 -12.22 11.83 -2.41
CA ARG A 83 -11.61 10.49 -2.47
C ARG A 83 -12.39 9.54 -3.39
N GLY A 84 -13.73 9.64 -3.38
CA GLY A 84 -14.61 8.88 -4.28
C GLY A 84 -14.37 9.16 -5.77
N SER A 85 -14.10 10.42 -6.13
CA SER A 85 -13.82 10.82 -7.51
C SER A 85 -12.47 10.28 -7.99
N VAL A 86 -11.42 10.37 -7.15
CA VAL A 86 -10.09 9.85 -7.49
C VAL A 86 -10.11 8.33 -7.62
N THR A 87 -10.75 7.63 -6.67
CA THR A 87 -10.90 6.16 -6.73
C THR A 87 -11.70 5.72 -7.95
N SER A 88 -12.77 6.43 -8.31
CA SER A 88 -13.56 6.14 -9.51
C SER A 88 -12.77 6.32 -10.81
N TYR A 89 -11.94 7.36 -10.90
CA TYR A 89 -11.03 7.55 -12.02
C TYR A 89 -9.99 6.41 -12.11
N ALA A 90 -9.36 6.08 -10.99
CA ALA A 90 -8.39 4.99 -10.90
C ALA A 90 -8.99 3.61 -11.27
N ARG A 91 -10.22 3.34 -10.81
CA ARG A 91 -11.00 2.14 -11.15
C ARG A 91 -11.18 2.02 -12.66
N ARG A 92 -11.69 3.07 -13.31
CA ARG A 92 -11.91 3.08 -14.77
C ARG A 92 -10.61 2.86 -15.54
N LEU A 93 -9.55 3.54 -15.11
CA LEU A 93 -8.25 3.48 -15.76
C LEU A 93 -7.68 2.03 -15.78
N TYR A 94 -7.81 1.28 -14.68
CA TYR A 94 -7.24 -0.06 -14.55
C TYR A 94 -8.22 -1.22 -14.80
N ARG A 95 -9.51 -0.95 -15.04
CA ARG A 95 -10.56 -1.99 -15.18
C ARG A 95 -10.19 -3.05 -16.24
N ARG A 96 -9.75 -2.62 -17.42
CA ARG A 96 -9.37 -3.52 -18.51
C ARG A 96 -8.26 -4.49 -18.08
N HIS A 97 -7.20 -3.98 -17.45
CA HIS A 97 -6.11 -4.83 -16.95
C HIS A 97 -6.58 -5.79 -15.87
N TYR A 98 -7.40 -5.31 -14.93
CA TYR A 98 -7.96 -6.14 -13.87
C TYR A 98 -8.75 -7.33 -14.44
N ASP A 99 -9.61 -7.08 -15.44
CA ASP A 99 -10.40 -8.13 -16.09
C ASP A 99 -9.54 -9.11 -16.90
N GLN A 100 -8.53 -8.60 -17.62
CA GLN A 100 -7.66 -9.42 -18.47
C GLN A 100 -6.65 -10.28 -17.70
N LEU A 101 -6.05 -9.75 -16.63
CA LEU A 101 -5.00 -10.43 -15.87
C LEU A 101 -5.53 -11.63 -15.08
N GLY A 102 -6.76 -11.51 -14.55
CA GLY A 102 -7.41 -12.56 -13.79
C GLY A 102 -6.70 -12.95 -12.48
N TRP A 103 -7.31 -13.83 -11.70
CA TRP A 103 -6.86 -14.15 -10.34
C TRP A 103 -5.96 -15.39 -10.24
N ARG A 104 -5.76 -16.11 -11.33
CA ARG A 104 -4.99 -17.35 -11.39
C ARG A 104 -3.83 -17.18 -12.37
N ALA A 105 -2.72 -17.85 -12.06
CA ALA A 105 -1.65 -18.02 -13.01
C ALA A 105 -2.12 -18.85 -14.21
N ARG A 106 -1.70 -18.46 -15.40
CA ARG A 106 -1.86 -19.19 -16.66
C ARG A 106 -0.51 -19.80 -17.06
N ARG A 107 -0.55 -20.83 -17.91
CA ARG A 107 0.64 -21.58 -18.35
C ARG A 107 1.63 -20.70 -19.12
N ASP A 108 1.11 -19.76 -19.89
CA ASP A 108 1.82 -18.83 -20.77
C ASP A 108 2.11 -17.47 -20.13
N ASP A 109 1.79 -17.29 -18.84
CA ASP A 109 2.10 -16.04 -18.14
C ASP A 109 3.62 -15.83 -18.04
N SER A 110 4.09 -14.74 -18.64
CA SER A 110 5.43 -14.22 -18.39
C SER A 110 5.59 -13.79 -16.92
N SER A 111 6.84 -13.67 -16.45
CA SER A 111 7.14 -13.11 -15.13
C SER A 111 6.57 -11.69 -14.96
N ASP A 112 6.62 -10.88 -16.02
CA ASP A 112 6.08 -9.53 -15.99
C ASP A 112 4.55 -9.51 -15.91
N THR A 113 3.87 -10.46 -16.55
CA THR A 113 2.42 -10.64 -16.44
C THR A 113 2.00 -10.98 -15.01
N LYS A 114 2.73 -11.86 -14.33
CA LYS A 114 2.45 -12.24 -12.93
C LYS A 114 2.63 -11.05 -11.98
N LEU A 115 3.71 -10.30 -12.14
CA LEU A 115 3.97 -9.10 -11.34
C LEU A 115 2.94 -8.00 -11.61
N LEU A 116 2.52 -7.79 -12.87
CA LEU A 116 1.48 -6.82 -13.20
C LEU A 116 0.13 -7.24 -12.64
N ARG A 117 -0.21 -8.54 -12.69
CA ARG A 117 -1.41 -9.11 -12.04
C ARG A 117 -1.44 -8.76 -10.56
N GLU A 118 -0.36 -9.05 -9.84
CA GLU A 118 -0.26 -8.75 -8.41
C GLU A 118 -0.48 -7.26 -8.13
N ALA A 119 0.22 -6.40 -8.88
CA ALA A 119 0.15 -4.95 -8.69
C ALA A 119 -1.25 -4.38 -8.97
N VAL A 120 -1.86 -4.73 -10.11
CA VAL A 120 -3.18 -4.23 -10.51
C VAL A 120 -4.26 -4.72 -9.55
N ILE A 121 -4.26 -6.02 -9.22
CA ILE A 121 -5.29 -6.58 -8.34
C ILE A 121 -5.14 -6.02 -6.93
N ARG A 122 -3.93 -5.90 -6.40
CA ARG A 122 -3.70 -5.24 -5.10
C ARG A 122 -4.19 -3.81 -5.11
N PHE A 123 -3.86 -3.03 -6.15
CA PHE A 123 -4.30 -1.66 -6.28
C PHE A 123 -5.83 -1.54 -6.28
N MET A 124 -6.52 -2.41 -7.04
CA MET A 124 -7.98 -2.44 -7.09
C MET A 124 -8.62 -2.82 -5.74
N VAL A 125 -8.00 -3.74 -4.99
CA VAL A 125 -8.55 -4.28 -3.72
C VAL A 125 -8.25 -3.39 -2.51
N MET A 126 -7.03 -2.86 -2.42
CA MET A 126 -6.52 -2.18 -1.21
C MET A 126 -6.59 -0.66 -1.33
N ASP A 127 -6.26 -0.11 -2.50
CA ASP A 127 -6.17 1.34 -2.70
C ASP A 127 -7.48 1.92 -3.25
N VAL A 128 -7.97 1.37 -4.36
CA VAL A 128 -9.26 1.75 -4.95
C VAL A 128 -10.44 1.24 -4.10
N ARG A 129 -10.23 0.12 -3.40
CA ARG A 129 -11.27 -0.61 -2.64
C ARG A 129 -12.52 -0.87 -3.47
N ASP A 130 -12.32 -1.35 -4.69
CA ASP A 130 -13.40 -1.73 -5.59
C ASP A 130 -14.28 -2.83 -4.95
N PRO A 131 -15.61 -2.62 -4.79
CA PRO A 131 -16.47 -3.57 -4.07
C PRO A 131 -16.47 -4.98 -4.66
N GLU A 132 -16.49 -5.10 -6.00
CA GLU A 132 -16.48 -6.38 -6.68
C GLU A 132 -15.14 -7.10 -6.46
N ALA A 133 -14.04 -6.38 -6.62
CA ALA A 133 -12.70 -6.93 -6.40
C ALA A 133 -12.49 -7.37 -4.95
N ARG A 134 -12.96 -6.59 -3.97
CA ARG A 134 -12.87 -6.93 -2.54
C ARG A 134 -13.71 -8.16 -2.19
N ALA A 135 -14.96 -8.20 -2.62
CA ALA A 135 -15.84 -9.36 -2.40
C ALA A 135 -15.24 -10.64 -3.01
N ARG A 136 -14.65 -10.53 -4.21
CA ARG A 136 -13.95 -11.64 -4.86
C ARG A 136 -12.68 -12.05 -4.10
N ALA A 137 -11.86 -11.09 -3.67
CA ALA A 137 -10.65 -11.36 -2.88
C ALA A 137 -10.97 -12.08 -1.57
N ALA A 138 -11.97 -11.60 -0.81
CA ALA A 138 -12.39 -12.21 0.43
C ALA A 138 -12.91 -13.64 0.24
N ARG A 139 -13.73 -13.88 -0.79
CA ARG A 139 -14.20 -15.23 -1.16
C ARG A 139 -13.04 -16.17 -1.50
N LEU A 140 -12.06 -15.68 -2.27
CA LEU A 140 -10.88 -16.47 -2.64
C LEU A 140 -9.98 -16.73 -1.42
N GLY A 141 -9.82 -15.77 -0.52
CA GLY A 141 -9.04 -15.92 0.70
C GLY A 141 -9.62 -16.94 1.66
N ARG A 142 -10.95 -16.93 1.86
CA ARG A 142 -11.63 -17.99 2.65
C ARG A 142 -11.40 -19.40 2.06
N ARG A 143 -11.48 -19.55 0.73
CA ARG A 143 -11.20 -20.82 0.04
C ARG A 143 -9.73 -21.22 0.12
N TYR A 144 -8.82 -20.25 -0.02
CA TYR A 144 -7.39 -20.48 0.12
C TYR A 144 -7.08 -21.01 1.53
N ALA A 145 -7.62 -20.39 2.58
CA ALA A 145 -7.41 -20.75 3.97
C ALA A 145 -8.13 -22.04 4.40
N GLY A 146 -9.10 -22.55 3.62
CA GLY A 146 -9.94 -23.66 4.07
C GLY A 146 -10.89 -23.26 5.20
N TYR A 147 -11.35 -22.01 5.23
CA TYR A 147 -12.32 -21.59 6.24
C TYR A 147 -13.70 -22.17 5.92
N ARG A 148 -14.20 -23.07 6.79
CA ARG A 148 -15.46 -23.83 6.62
C ARG A 148 -15.50 -24.71 5.36
N THR A 149 -14.33 -25.05 4.82
CA THR A 149 -14.18 -25.90 3.62
C THR A 149 -12.78 -26.48 3.57
N LYS A 150 -12.47 -27.40 2.64
CA LYS A 150 -11.09 -27.86 2.44
C LYS A 150 -10.24 -26.72 1.84
N ALA A 151 -9.01 -26.54 2.34
CA ALA A 151 -8.08 -25.56 1.81
C ALA A 151 -7.78 -25.82 0.32
N LYS A 152 -7.80 -24.76 -0.50
CA LYS A 152 -7.52 -24.86 -1.94
C LYS A 152 -6.51 -23.78 -2.35
N PRO A 153 -5.19 -23.97 -2.12
CA PRO A 153 -4.18 -22.96 -2.42
C PRO A 153 -4.15 -22.53 -3.90
N ALA A 154 -4.44 -23.46 -4.82
CA ALA A 154 -4.45 -23.21 -6.27
C ALA A 154 -5.63 -22.37 -6.80
N VAL A 155 -6.52 -21.87 -5.93
CA VAL A 155 -7.64 -21.00 -6.36
C VAL A 155 -7.18 -19.63 -6.84
N VAL A 156 -5.96 -19.22 -6.50
CA VAL A 156 -5.31 -17.97 -6.88
C VAL A 156 -3.87 -18.17 -7.30
N ASP A 157 -3.33 -17.19 -8.04
CA ASP A 157 -1.89 -17.04 -8.24
C ASP A 157 -1.17 -16.97 -6.87
N PRO A 158 -0.05 -17.70 -6.67
CA PRO A 158 0.69 -17.67 -5.40
C PRO A 158 1.10 -16.27 -4.93
N GLN A 159 1.34 -15.32 -5.84
CA GLN A 159 1.67 -13.93 -5.49
C GLN A 159 0.47 -13.19 -4.86
N LEU A 160 -0.76 -13.64 -5.12
CA LEU A 160 -1.99 -13.05 -4.57
C LEU A 160 -2.40 -13.65 -3.23
N ALA A 161 -1.76 -14.72 -2.76
CA ALA A 161 -2.15 -15.43 -1.53
C ALA A 161 -2.23 -14.50 -0.31
N GLY A 162 -1.21 -13.68 -0.09
CA GLY A 162 -1.20 -12.72 1.03
C GLY A 162 -2.29 -11.66 0.89
N LEU A 163 -2.57 -11.19 -0.33
CA LEU A 163 -3.63 -10.22 -0.60
C LEU A 163 -5.01 -10.80 -0.25
N VAL A 164 -5.34 -11.98 -0.79
CA VAL A 164 -6.67 -12.56 -0.58
C VAL A 164 -6.92 -12.95 0.87
N LEU A 165 -5.90 -13.44 1.58
CA LEU A 165 -5.99 -13.69 3.02
C LEU A 165 -6.24 -12.40 3.80
N SER A 166 -5.46 -11.34 3.51
CA SER A 166 -5.63 -10.03 4.16
C SER A 166 -7.03 -9.45 3.93
N THR A 167 -7.54 -9.52 2.70
CA THR A 167 -8.90 -9.05 2.41
C THR A 167 -9.96 -9.94 3.05
N ALA A 168 -9.73 -11.26 3.15
CA ALA A 168 -10.66 -12.13 3.85
C ALA A 168 -10.75 -11.77 5.33
N VAL A 169 -9.63 -11.46 6.01
CA VAL A 169 -9.61 -10.97 7.40
C VAL A 169 -10.41 -9.68 7.54
N GLN A 170 -10.27 -8.74 6.60
CA GLN A 170 -11.01 -7.48 6.61
C GLN A 170 -12.53 -7.65 6.46
N GLU A 171 -12.99 -8.75 5.83
CA GLU A 171 -14.38 -8.91 5.37
C GLU A 171 -15.13 -10.08 6.03
N SER A 172 -14.48 -10.90 6.87
CA SER A 172 -15.06 -12.16 7.37
C SER A 172 -15.16 -12.28 8.90
N GLY A 173 -14.83 -11.20 9.63
CA GLY A 173 -14.99 -11.10 11.07
C GLY A 173 -14.16 -12.10 11.89
N VAL A 174 -14.55 -12.28 13.16
CA VAL A 174 -13.78 -13.01 14.17
C VAL A 174 -13.58 -14.50 13.84
N GLY A 175 -14.56 -15.17 13.22
CA GLY A 175 -14.45 -16.61 12.96
C GLY A 175 -13.33 -16.98 11.99
N LEU A 176 -13.09 -16.16 10.94
CA LEU A 176 -11.93 -16.37 10.07
C LEU A 176 -10.61 -16.05 10.80
N PHE A 177 -10.62 -15.03 11.65
CA PHE A 177 -9.45 -14.64 12.44
C PHE A 177 -8.98 -15.82 13.33
N GLU A 178 -9.89 -16.46 14.06
CA GLU A 178 -9.57 -17.67 14.85
C GLU A 178 -9.03 -18.80 13.97
N HIS A 179 -9.69 -19.05 12.83
CA HIS A 179 -9.24 -20.09 11.90
C HIS A 179 -7.81 -19.84 11.39
N LEU A 180 -7.43 -18.58 11.18
CA LEU A 180 -6.06 -18.27 10.80
C LEU A 180 -5.08 -18.43 11.97
N LEU A 181 -5.49 -18.17 13.21
CA LEU A 181 -4.65 -18.45 14.38
C LEU A 181 -4.38 -19.96 14.53
N THR A 182 -5.37 -20.83 14.33
CA THR A 182 -5.13 -22.28 14.39
C THR A 182 -4.17 -22.76 13.29
N LEU A 183 -4.25 -22.17 12.09
CA LEU A 183 -3.27 -22.42 11.01
C LEU A 183 -1.87 -21.90 11.36
N LEU A 184 -1.77 -20.79 12.09
CA LEU A 184 -0.49 -20.26 12.55
C LEU A 184 0.16 -21.20 13.58
N ASP A 185 -0.61 -21.66 14.55
CA ASP A 185 -0.13 -22.51 15.65
C ASP A 185 0.30 -23.90 15.16
N SER A 186 -0.40 -24.44 14.15
CA SER A 186 -0.10 -25.76 13.58
C SER A 186 1.00 -25.76 12.52
N SER A 187 1.48 -24.60 12.08
CA SER A 187 2.42 -24.48 10.95
C SER A 187 3.84 -24.14 11.38
N THR A 188 4.80 -24.90 10.86
CA THR A 188 6.23 -24.61 10.92
C THR A 188 6.77 -23.95 9.65
N ASP A 189 6.00 -23.93 8.55
CA ASP A 189 6.38 -23.35 7.27
C ASP A 189 6.45 -21.82 7.35
N ALA A 190 7.65 -21.28 7.14
CA ALA A 190 7.90 -19.84 7.24
C ALA A 190 7.04 -19.03 6.25
N THR A 191 6.74 -19.57 5.06
CA THR A 191 5.95 -18.87 4.06
C THR A 191 4.48 -18.77 4.46
N ALA A 192 3.89 -19.88 4.90
CA ALA A 192 2.52 -19.95 5.39
C ALA A 192 2.34 -19.06 6.62
N ARG A 193 3.24 -19.15 7.61
CA ARG A 193 3.21 -18.30 8.81
C ARG A 193 3.26 -16.82 8.46
N ASN A 194 4.20 -16.40 7.60
CA ASN A 194 4.28 -15.01 7.16
C ASN A 194 2.99 -14.53 6.49
N ARG A 195 2.40 -15.34 5.60
CA ARG A 195 1.13 -15.00 4.93
C ARG A 195 -0.01 -14.82 5.93
N VAL A 196 -0.11 -15.71 6.92
CA VAL A 196 -1.11 -15.63 7.98
C VAL A 196 -0.90 -14.38 8.84
N LEU A 197 0.31 -14.13 9.32
CA LEU A 197 0.61 -12.97 10.15
C LEU A 197 0.41 -11.65 9.42
N THR A 198 0.81 -11.56 8.15
CA THR A 198 0.48 -10.41 7.30
C THR A 198 -1.03 -10.23 7.21
N ALA A 199 -1.81 -11.30 7.03
CA ALA A 199 -3.26 -11.20 6.93
C ALA A 199 -3.93 -10.74 8.23
N LEU A 200 -3.54 -11.31 9.38
CA LEU A 200 -4.02 -10.90 10.70
C LEU A 200 -3.69 -9.42 10.96
N GLY A 201 -2.47 -8.99 10.60
CA GLY A 201 -2.03 -7.60 10.66
C GLY A 201 -2.83 -6.63 9.77
N HIS A 202 -3.69 -7.11 8.86
CA HIS A 202 -4.56 -6.27 8.04
C HIS A 202 -6.00 -6.15 8.57
N ALA A 203 -6.31 -6.70 9.75
CA ALA A 203 -7.60 -6.50 10.41
C ALA A 203 -7.94 -5.00 10.54
N GLU A 204 -9.20 -4.65 10.31
CA GLU A 204 -9.71 -3.25 10.41
C GLU A 204 -10.73 -3.07 11.55
N ASP A 205 -11.41 -4.15 11.94
CA ASP A 205 -12.30 -4.16 13.10
C ASP A 205 -11.52 -3.80 14.38
N PRO A 206 -12.02 -2.87 15.22
CA PRO A 206 -11.28 -2.40 16.39
C PRO A 206 -10.82 -3.51 17.34
N ILE A 207 -11.66 -4.52 17.58
CA ILE A 207 -11.35 -5.64 18.47
C ILE A 207 -10.29 -6.52 17.82
N LEU A 208 -10.41 -6.82 16.53
CA LEU A 208 -9.42 -7.62 15.81
C LEU A 208 -8.08 -6.90 15.60
N CYS A 209 -8.09 -5.57 15.46
CA CYS A 209 -6.86 -4.77 15.45
C CYS A 209 -6.06 -4.94 16.73
N GLU A 210 -6.72 -4.76 17.89
CA GLU A 210 -6.08 -4.93 19.20
C GLU A 210 -5.51 -6.34 19.35
N ARG A 211 -6.29 -7.36 18.98
CA ARG A 211 -5.84 -8.75 19.03
C ARG A 211 -4.65 -9.01 18.10
N ALA A 212 -4.66 -8.47 16.89
CA ALA A 212 -3.54 -8.60 15.97
C ALA A 212 -2.27 -7.92 16.49
N LEU A 213 -2.40 -6.76 17.13
CA LEU A 213 -1.29 -6.04 17.74
C LEU A 213 -0.73 -6.80 18.96
N ARG A 214 -1.59 -7.35 19.83
CA ARG A 214 -1.16 -8.16 20.98
C ARG A 214 -0.37 -9.41 20.61
N LEU A 215 -0.57 -9.97 19.41
CA LEU A 215 0.28 -11.06 18.91
C LEU A 215 1.77 -10.65 18.80
N ALA A 216 2.08 -9.36 18.62
CA ALA A 216 3.47 -8.89 18.64
C ALA A 216 4.16 -9.14 19.99
N LEU A 217 3.38 -9.23 21.07
CA LEU A 217 3.83 -9.51 22.43
C LEU A 217 3.66 -10.98 22.84
N ASP A 218 3.08 -11.82 21.97
CA ASP A 218 2.91 -13.26 22.22
C ASP A 218 4.23 -14.02 21.96
N PRO A 219 4.74 -14.84 22.90
CA PRO A 219 6.01 -15.56 22.76
C PRO A 219 6.01 -16.59 21.62
N ARG A 220 4.84 -17.01 21.12
CA ARG A 220 4.72 -17.89 19.95
C ARG A 220 5.13 -17.22 18.64
N ILE A 221 5.21 -15.89 18.62
CA ILE A 221 5.62 -15.12 17.44
C ILE A 221 7.12 -14.87 17.47
N ARG A 222 7.81 -15.27 16.40
CA ARG A 222 9.26 -15.08 16.30
C ARG A 222 9.60 -13.60 16.14
N VAL A 223 10.75 -13.16 16.65
CA VAL A 223 11.15 -11.74 16.60
C VAL A 223 11.18 -11.17 15.16
N ASN A 224 11.55 -11.98 14.18
CA ASN A 224 11.54 -11.60 12.76
C ASN A 224 10.13 -11.60 12.12
N GLU A 225 9.12 -12.13 12.80
CA GLU A 225 7.73 -12.23 12.35
C GLU A 225 6.86 -11.06 12.87
N ILE A 226 7.21 -10.46 14.02
CA ILE A 226 6.47 -9.36 14.65
C ILE A 226 6.16 -8.22 13.66
N GLY A 227 7.14 -7.88 12.83
CA GLY A 227 7.00 -6.78 11.86
C GLY A 227 5.86 -6.98 10.86
N GLN A 228 5.40 -8.20 10.60
CA GLN A 228 4.29 -8.46 9.68
C GLN A 228 2.95 -7.94 10.23
N LEU A 229 2.76 -8.05 11.54
CA LEU A 229 1.56 -7.57 12.23
C LEU A 229 1.56 -6.04 12.26
N LEU A 230 2.66 -5.45 12.73
CA LEU A 230 2.80 -4.01 12.89
C LEU A 230 2.73 -3.28 11.54
N ARG A 231 3.43 -3.77 10.50
CA ARG A 231 3.42 -3.12 9.17
C ARG A 231 2.02 -3.06 8.57
N GLY A 232 1.19 -4.10 8.73
CA GLY A 232 -0.18 -4.10 8.22
C GLY A 232 -1.02 -3.00 8.87
N GLN A 233 -0.94 -2.89 10.20
CA GLN A 233 -1.69 -1.93 10.99
C GLN A 233 -1.24 -0.48 10.75
N PHE A 234 0.06 -0.21 10.65
CA PHE A 234 0.57 1.14 10.40
C PHE A 234 0.35 1.60 8.95
N ARG A 235 0.53 0.71 7.96
CA ARG A 235 0.40 1.09 6.54
C ARG A 235 -1.03 1.43 6.13
N ASN A 236 -2.03 0.89 6.84
CA ASN A 236 -3.43 1.16 6.56
C ASN A 236 -3.89 2.45 7.26
N PRO A 237 -4.29 3.51 6.52
CA PRO A 237 -4.75 4.77 7.11
C PRO A 237 -5.94 4.61 8.09
N ARG A 238 -6.73 3.53 7.96
CA ARG A 238 -7.89 3.24 8.81
C ARG A 238 -7.52 2.72 10.21
N THR A 239 -6.32 2.19 10.37
CA THR A 239 -5.86 1.55 11.61
C THR A 239 -4.62 2.21 12.20
N ARG A 240 -3.91 3.03 11.42
CA ARG A 240 -2.63 3.63 11.79
C ARG A 240 -2.64 4.38 13.12
N GLU A 241 -3.65 5.21 13.38
CA GLU A 241 -3.73 5.95 14.65
C GLU A 241 -3.94 5.00 15.84
N ARG A 242 -4.77 3.95 15.69
CA ARG A 242 -4.93 2.92 16.72
C ARG A 242 -3.64 2.14 16.96
N ALA A 243 -2.93 1.79 15.88
CA ALA A 243 -1.63 1.12 15.96
C ALA A 243 -0.58 1.98 16.66
N TRP A 244 -0.62 3.30 16.43
CA TRP A 244 0.22 4.27 17.12
C TRP A 244 -0.09 4.32 18.61
N THR A 245 -1.35 4.49 18.99
CA THR A 245 -1.78 4.47 20.41
C THR A 245 -1.34 3.20 21.11
N TRP A 246 -1.55 2.04 20.47
CA TRP A 246 -1.10 0.77 21.03
C TRP A 246 0.43 0.69 21.18
N LEU A 247 1.17 1.11 20.15
CA LEU A 247 2.64 1.07 20.18
C LEU A 247 3.19 1.90 21.33
N ILE A 248 2.68 3.12 21.56
CA ILE A 248 3.20 3.99 22.63
C ILE A 248 2.87 3.44 24.02
N THR A 249 1.73 2.75 24.18
CA THR A 249 1.36 2.08 25.43
C THR A 249 2.22 0.85 25.71
N HIS A 250 2.62 0.11 24.67
CA HIS A 250 3.35 -1.16 24.78
C HIS A 250 4.83 -1.05 24.37
N PHE A 251 5.37 0.17 24.33
CA PHE A 251 6.71 0.41 23.79
C PHE A 251 7.81 -0.34 24.55
N ASP A 252 7.74 -0.37 25.88
CA ASP A 252 8.75 -1.03 26.71
C ASP A 252 8.71 -2.55 26.51
N GLU A 253 7.52 -3.15 26.48
CA GLU A 253 7.33 -4.58 26.19
C GLU A 253 7.85 -4.96 24.79
N LEU A 254 7.58 -4.12 23.79
CA LEU A 254 8.12 -4.30 22.43
C LEU A 254 9.64 -4.18 22.41
N THR A 255 10.21 -3.25 23.17
CA THR A 255 11.67 -3.06 23.27
C THR A 255 12.33 -4.30 23.86
N VAL A 256 11.75 -4.88 24.91
CA VAL A 256 12.21 -6.16 25.50
C VAL A 256 12.14 -7.28 24.46
N ARG A 257 11.02 -7.39 23.72
CA ARG A 257 10.86 -8.41 22.66
C ARG A 257 11.84 -8.26 21.50
N PHE A 258 12.13 -7.03 21.08
CA PHE A 258 13.05 -6.76 19.98
C PHE A 258 14.51 -6.82 20.38
N GLY A 259 14.82 -6.53 21.64
CA GLY A 259 16.17 -6.30 22.13
C GLY A 259 16.80 -5.04 21.54
N ALA A 260 17.98 -4.68 22.05
CA ALA A 260 18.68 -3.44 21.67
C ALA A 260 18.97 -3.31 20.17
N SER A 261 19.19 -4.44 19.46
CA SER A 261 19.55 -4.44 18.03
C SER A 261 18.40 -4.06 17.09
N ARG A 262 17.15 -4.26 17.49
CA ARG A 262 15.96 -4.00 16.64
C ARG A 262 15.08 -2.88 17.18
N GLY A 263 15.18 -2.55 18.48
CA GLY A 263 14.40 -1.48 19.10
C GLY A 263 14.62 -0.11 18.45
N GLY A 264 15.88 0.21 18.08
CA GLY A 264 16.22 1.47 17.41
C GLY A 264 15.53 1.67 16.05
N GLY A 265 14.98 0.61 15.43
CA GLY A 265 14.26 0.68 14.16
C GLY A 265 12.75 0.98 14.28
N MET A 266 12.19 1.01 15.49
CA MET A 266 10.75 1.19 15.71
C MET A 266 10.15 2.48 15.12
N PRO A 267 10.85 3.64 15.06
CA PRO A 267 10.31 4.84 14.43
C PRO A 267 9.82 4.62 12.99
N TRP A 268 10.41 3.68 12.24
CA TRP A 268 10.01 3.39 10.86
C TRP A 268 8.59 2.81 10.71
N TYR A 269 7.97 2.28 11.75
CA TYR A 269 6.55 1.90 11.69
C TYR A 269 5.67 3.14 11.51
N ALA A 270 6.02 4.24 12.17
CA ALA A 270 5.29 5.50 12.12
C ALA A 270 5.52 6.30 10.82
N ALA A 271 6.55 5.97 10.02
CA ALA A 271 6.90 6.67 8.78
C ALA A 271 5.80 6.69 7.69
N SER A 272 4.69 5.99 7.91
CA SER A 272 3.51 6.03 7.04
C SER A 272 2.53 7.17 7.36
N PHE A 273 2.71 7.90 8.47
CA PHE A 273 2.02 9.16 8.72
C PHE A 273 2.36 10.21 7.65
N CYS A 274 1.52 11.25 7.55
CA CYS A 274 1.62 12.24 6.48
C CYS A 274 1.08 13.61 6.93
N SER A 275 1.50 14.07 8.12
CA SER A 275 1.16 15.39 8.67
C SER A 275 2.28 15.90 9.56
N GLU A 276 2.47 17.22 9.61
CA GLU A 276 3.45 17.87 10.49
C GLU A 276 3.19 17.52 11.97
N ALA A 277 1.93 17.57 12.41
CA ALA A 277 1.56 17.16 13.77
C ALA A 277 1.94 15.71 14.08
N ALA A 278 1.87 14.81 13.09
CA ALA A 278 2.33 13.44 13.28
C ALA A 278 3.86 13.32 13.30
N ALA A 279 4.58 14.15 12.56
CA ALA A 279 6.05 14.20 12.64
C ALA A 279 6.49 14.65 14.04
N ALA A 280 5.87 15.71 14.57
CA ALA A 280 6.15 16.24 15.90
C ALA A 280 5.88 15.21 17.01
N LYS A 281 4.70 14.58 17.04
CA LYS A 281 4.36 13.58 18.08
C LYS A 281 5.28 12.34 18.02
N VAL A 282 5.74 11.95 16.83
CA VAL A 282 6.66 10.83 16.64
C VAL A 282 8.05 11.21 17.17
N GLN A 283 8.53 12.42 16.86
CA GLN A 283 9.80 12.92 17.40
C GLN A 283 9.76 12.96 18.94
N GLU A 284 8.78 13.66 19.51
CA GLU A 284 8.63 13.84 20.96
C GLU A 284 8.60 12.50 21.70
N PHE A 285 7.87 11.51 21.18
CA PHE A 285 7.78 10.21 21.82
C PHE A 285 9.11 9.43 21.75
N PHE A 286 9.71 9.33 20.57
CA PHE A 286 10.86 8.43 20.38
C PHE A 286 12.20 9.06 20.77
N GLU A 287 12.37 10.38 20.69
CA GLU A 287 13.67 11.05 20.92
C GLU A 287 14.36 10.61 22.22
N PRO A 288 13.73 10.69 23.41
CA PRO A 288 14.36 10.20 24.64
C PRO A 288 14.46 8.67 24.71
N ARG A 289 13.61 7.94 23.97
CA ARG A 289 13.47 6.47 24.08
C ARG A 289 14.40 5.70 23.17
N VAL A 290 14.91 6.32 22.12
CA VAL A 290 15.82 5.68 21.17
C VAL A 290 17.22 6.26 21.17
N ALA A 291 17.48 7.29 21.99
CA ALA A 291 18.78 7.96 22.09
C ALA A 291 19.94 6.97 22.28
N GLU A 292 19.77 6.02 23.20
CA GLU A 292 20.79 5.01 23.54
C GLU A 292 20.65 3.70 22.75
N LEU A 293 19.65 3.58 21.86
CA LEU A 293 19.46 2.37 21.06
C LEU A 293 20.31 2.41 19.80
N ALA A 294 20.87 1.26 19.43
CA ALA A 294 21.68 1.13 18.22
C ALA A 294 20.91 1.63 16.97
N GLY A 295 21.45 2.68 16.34
CA GLY A 295 20.85 3.32 15.16
C GLY A 295 19.58 4.15 15.43
N GLY A 296 19.15 4.28 16.69
CA GLY A 296 17.93 4.97 17.10
C GLY A 296 17.84 6.42 16.60
N PRO A 297 18.80 7.30 16.90
CA PRO A 297 18.75 8.70 16.46
C PRO A 297 18.64 8.86 14.93
N ARG A 298 19.40 8.05 14.18
CA ARG A 298 19.36 8.06 12.70
C ARG A 298 18.01 7.56 12.16
N ASN A 299 17.47 6.49 12.73
CA ASN A 299 16.19 5.94 12.32
C ASN A 299 15.04 6.90 12.65
N LEU A 300 15.10 7.58 13.80
CA LEU A 300 14.13 8.62 14.16
C LEU A 300 14.16 9.77 13.17
N ALA A 301 15.35 10.33 12.89
CA ALA A 301 15.51 11.42 11.92
C ALA A 301 14.92 11.05 10.56
N GLY A 302 15.23 9.86 10.04
CA GLY A 302 14.69 9.39 8.75
C GLY A 302 13.17 9.16 8.75
N ALA A 303 12.60 8.66 9.86
CA ALA A 303 11.16 8.47 9.98
C ALA A 303 10.42 9.82 10.05
N VAL A 304 10.92 10.78 10.84
CA VAL A 304 10.36 12.13 10.97
C VAL A 304 10.44 12.88 9.64
N GLU A 305 11.60 12.82 8.97
CA GLU A 305 11.78 13.40 7.63
C GLU A 305 10.79 12.82 6.62
N ALA A 306 10.61 11.48 6.61
CA ALA A 306 9.66 10.84 5.70
C ALA A 306 8.21 11.32 5.92
N ILE A 307 7.80 11.53 7.18
CA ILE A 307 6.47 12.04 7.52
C ILE A 307 6.32 13.50 7.07
N ALA A 308 7.31 14.34 7.35
CA ALA A 308 7.32 15.75 6.98
C ALA A 308 7.29 15.92 5.44
N LEU A 309 8.14 15.20 4.71
CA LEU A 309 8.13 15.21 3.23
C LEU A 309 6.79 14.76 2.66
N CYS A 310 6.13 13.78 3.29
CA CYS A 310 4.79 13.39 2.89
C CYS A 310 3.77 14.52 3.11
N ALA A 311 3.82 15.18 4.27
CA ALA A 311 2.95 16.29 4.62
C ALA A 311 3.08 17.46 3.62
N GLU A 312 4.32 17.88 3.36
CA GLU A 312 4.65 18.91 2.37
C GLU A 312 4.11 18.55 0.98
N LYS A 313 4.40 17.33 0.53
CA LYS A 313 3.88 16.84 -0.75
C LYS A 313 2.35 16.86 -0.76
N ALA A 314 1.68 16.55 0.34
CA ALA A 314 0.22 16.54 0.41
C ALA A 314 -0.33 17.97 0.29
N GLN A 315 0.32 18.95 0.93
CA GLN A 315 -0.02 20.37 0.80
C GLN A 315 0.13 20.85 -0.65
N VAL A 316 1.26 20.55 -1.30
CA VAL A 316 1.55 20.94 -2.68
C VAL A 316 0.52 20.36 -3.67
N TYR A 317 0.17 19.09 -3.54
CA TYR A 317 -0.70 18.42 -4.52
C TYR A 317 -2.19 18.62 -4.28
N ARG A 318 -2.62 18.97 -3.05
CA ARG A 318 -4.04 19.07 -2.70
C ARG A 318 -4.83 20.06 -3.58
N PRO A 319 -4.38 21.30 -3.86
CA PRO A 319 -5.10 22.21 -4.73
C PRO A 319 -5.34 21.63 -6.14
N GLY A 320 -4.31 21.01 -6.74
CA GLY A 320 -4.42 20.38 -8.05
C GLY A 320 -5.37 19.17 -8.07
N VAL A 321 -5.40 18.39 -6.99
CA VAL A 321 -6.38 17.29 -6.83
C VAL A 321 -7.80 17.87 -6.72
N VAL A 322 -8.00 18.92 -5.94
CA VAL A 322 -9.31 19.59 -5.83
C VAL A 322 -9.76 20.10 -7.20
N GLN A 323 -8.90 20.80 -7.93
CA GLN A 323 -9.22 21.32 -9.26
C GLN A 323 -9.58 20.21 -10.26
N ALA A 324 -8.79 19.14 -10.31
CA ALA A 324 -8.99 18.05 -11.28
C ALA A 324 -10.26 17.22 -11.01
N PHE A 325 -10.62 17.03 -9.73
CA PHE A 325 -11.66 16.06 -9.34
C PHE A 325 -12.95 16.69 -8.80
N SER A 326 -13.01 18.00 -8.58
CA SER A 326 -14.27 18.71 -8.23
C SER A 326 -15.26 18.77 -9.40
N GLY A 327 -14.77 18.92 -10.64
CA GLY A 327 -15.62 19.04 -11.83
C GLY A 327 -16.26 17.72 -12.30
N HIS A 328 -15.71 16.57 -11.90
CA HIS A 328 -16.18 15.25 -12.35
C HIS A 328 -17.54 14.84 -11.75
N ASN A 329 -18.06 15.57 -10.75
CA ASN A 329 -19.42 15.38 -10.24
C ASN A 329 -20.51 16.01 -11.13
N ARG A 330 -20.17 16.84 -12.12
CA ARG A 330 -21.17 17.44 -13.03
C ARG A 330 -21.46 16.62 -14.29
N ALA A 331 -20.57 15.72 -14.71
CA ALA A 331 -20.73 14.94 -15.93
C ALA A 331 -21.40 13.57 -15.74
N THR A 332 -21.94 13.28 -14.54
CA THR A 332 -22.61 12.00 -14.21
C THR A 332 -23.87 12.20 -13.34
N ARG A 333 -24.56 13.32 -13.50
CA ARG A 333 -25.98 13.38 -13.13
C ARG A 333 -26.82 13.07 -14.37
N PRO A 334 -27.87 12.22 -14.23
CA PRO A 334 -28.62 11.66 -15.34
C PRO A 334 -29.26 12.71 -16.24
#